data_AF-A0A1I0Q374-F1
#
_entry.id   AF-A0A1I0Q374-F1
#
_cell.length_a   1.000
_cell.length_b   1.000
_cell.length_c   1.000
_cell.angle_alpha   90.00
_cell.angle_beta   90.00
_cell.angle_gamma   90.00
#
_symmetry.space_group_name_H-M   'P 1'
#
loop_
_entity.id
_entity.type
_entity.pdbx_description
1 polymer ?
#
loop_
_entity_poly.entity_id
_entity_poly.type
_entity_poly.pdbx_seq_one_letter_code
_entity_poly.pdbx_strand_id
1 'polypeptide(L)'
;MEITIQDDVFLKKVFKRKWRRGIAYHGCIMDYLSRPQKVAFTMKRLMDVPFSKGRMIIQYWEDEKIMTRMLKRHGVKDYEIVRAYKQGATPGYLNINISGDTLDAKFLKELLTRHYGNDFSADNAIDIVPFVVIDTGGDEIIAFHLYDDRGFYEYFIRKNI
;
A
#
# COMPACT_ATOMS: atom_id res chain seq x y z
N MET A 1 -21.27 -13.55 -0.97
CA MET A 1 -20.56 -12.70 -1.96
C MET A 1 -19.09 -12.86 -1.64
N GLU A 2 -18.31 -13.42 -2.55
CA GLU A 2 -16.89 -13.65 -2.32
C GLU A 2 -16.13 -12.33 -2.47
N ILE A 3 -15.42 -11.94 -1.40
CA ILE A 3 -14.61 -10.71 -1.40
C ILE A 3 -13.27 -11.04 -2.05
N THR A 4 -12.84 -10.20 -3.00
CA THR A 4 -11.57 -10.36 -3.72
C THR A 4 -10.71 -9.10 -3.60
N ILE A 5 -9.41 -9.24 -3.90
CA ILE A 5 -8.47 -8.11 -3.95
C ILE A 5 -8.78 -7.09 -5.06
N GLN A 6 -9.74 -7.39 -5.93
CA GLN A 6 -10.20 -6.52 -7.01
C GLN A 6 -11.45 -5.69 -6.65
N ASP A 7 -12.07 -5.93 -5.49
CA ASP A 7 -13.26 -5.18 -5.06
C ASP A 7 -12.89 -3.81 -4.46
N ASP A 8 -12.60 -2.84 -5.33
CA ASP A 8 -12.23 -1.47 -4.96
C ASP A 8 -13.28 -0.78 -4.09
N VAL A 9 -14.56 -1.07 -4.30
CA VAL A 9 -15.66 -0.45 -3.55
C VAL A 9 -15.65 -0.98 -2.12
N PHE A 10 -15.49 -2.29 -1.94
CA PHE A 10 -15.36 -2.89 -0.62
C PHE A 10 -14.08 -2.44 0.08
N LEU A 11 -12.91 -2.52 -0.57
CA LEU A 11 -11.63 -2.13 0.02
C LEU A 11 -11.64 -0.66 0.48
N LYS A 12 -12.18 0.26 -0.33
CA LYS A 12 -12.38 1.66 0.08
C LYS A 12 -13.29 1.80 1.30
N LYS A 13 -14.31 0.93 1.46
CA LYS A 13 -15.15 0.92 2.65
C LYS A 13 -14.39 0.39 3.86
N VAL A 14 -13.56 -0.65 3.72
CA VAL A 14 -12.72 -1.18 4.81
C VAL A 14 -11.77 -0.10 5.32
N PHE A 15 -11.04 0.56 4.41
CA PHE A 15 -10.07 1.59 4.80
C PHE A 15 -10.71 2.82 5.45
N LYS A 16 -11.99 3.10 5.15
CA LYS A 16 -12.75 4.20 5.76
C LYS A 16 -13.46 3.79 7.05
N ARG A 17 -13.95 2.56 7.14
CA ARG A 17 -14.82 2.08 8.22
C ARG A 17 -14.14 0.90 8.89
N LYS A 18 -13.42 1.23 9.97
CA LYS A 18 -12.64 0.31 10.80
C LYS A 18 -13.44 -0.85 11.42
N TRP A 19 -14.78 -0.87 11.33
CA TRP A 19 -15.63 -1.85 12.03
C TRP A 19 -16.75 -2.40 11.14
N ARG A 20 -16.67 -3.69 10.81
CA ARG A 20 -17.74 -4.54 10.27
C ARG A 20 -17.49 -6.00 10.68
N ARG A 21 -18.56 -6.81 10.69
CA ARG A 21 -18.47 -8.28 10.85
C ARG A 21 -17.46 -8.84 9.84
N GLY A 22 -16.57 -9.73 10.29
CA GLY A 22 -15.56 -10.37 9.45
C GLY A 22 -14.33 -9.53 9.14
N ILE A 23 -14.16 -8.36 9.77
CA ILE A 23 -12.96 -7.53 9.67
C ILE A 23 -12.36 -7.33 11.06
N ALA A 24 -11.11 -7.74 11.24
CA ALA A 24 -10.28 -7.35 12.36
C ALA A 24 -9.20 -6.38 11.87
N TYR A 25 -8.74 -5.47 12.73
CA TYR A 25 -7.62 -4.60 12.37
C TYR A 25 -6.81 -4.23 13.61
N HIS A 26 -5.55 -3.86 13.39
CA HIS A 26 -4.74 -3.18 14.38
C HIS A 26 -3.95 -2.05 13.72
N GLY A 27 -3.48 -1.11 14.55
CA GLY A 27 -2.64 0.00 14.12
C GLY A 27 -1.22 -0.17 14.64
N CYS A 28 -0.25 -0.02 13.74
CA CYS A 28 1.17 0.04 14.05
C CYS A 28 1.61 1.50 14.15
N ILE A 29 1.68 2.03 15.37
CA ILE A 29 2.20 3.38 15.63
C ILE A 29 3.72 3.33 15.70
N MET A 30 4.38 4.15 14.89
CA MET A 30 5.84 4.16 14.71
C MET A 30 6.46 5.55 14.92
N ASP A 31 5.77 6.47 15.60
CA ASP A 31 6.21 7.86 15.83
C ASP A 31 7.63 7.95 16.41
N TYR A 32 8.01 7.00 17.26
CA TYR A 32 9.30 6.96 17.94
C TYR A 32 10.43 6.32 17.11
N LEU A 33 10.13 5.83 15.90
CA LEU A 33 11.10 5.18 15.03
C LEU A 33 11.69 6.18 14.03
N SER A 34 13.00 6.08 13.81
CA SER A 34 13.65 6.78 12.70
C SER A 34 13.14 6.26 11.35
N ARG A 35 13.27 7.08 10.29
CA ARG A 35 12.86 6.69 8.93
C ARG A 35 13.42 5.32 8.50
N PRO A 36 14.72 5.00 8.65
CA PRO A 36 15.23 3.67 8.31
C PRO A 36 14.58 2.54 9.12
N GLN A 37 14.26 2.77 10.40
CA GLN A 37 13.57 1.79 11.24
C GLN A 37 12.12 1.57 10.78
N LYS A 38 11.39 2.65 10.44
CA LYS A 38 10.04 2.57 9.86
C LYS A 38 10.04 1.74 8.57
N VAL A 39 10.97 2.04 7.66
CA VAL A 39 11.13 1.29 6.40
C VAL A 39 11.42 -0.18 6.67
N ALA A 40 12.40 -0.49 7.52
CA ALA A 40 12.78 -1.87 7.81
C ALA A 40 11.63 -2.67 8.45
N PHE A 41 10.91 -2.07 9.40
CA PHE A 41 9.78 -2.71 10.07
C PHE A 41 8.62 -2.98 9.09
N THR A 42 8.21 -1.97 8.33
CA THR A 42 7.13 -2.12 7.34
C THR A 42 7.49 -3.12 6.24
N MET A 43 8.74 -3.11 5.75
CA MET A 43 9.21 -4.11 4.79
C MET A 43 9.12 -5.52 5.37
N LYS A 44 9.66 -5.73 6.58
CA LYS A 44 9.61 -7.03 7.24
C LYS A 44 8.17 -7.51 7.38
N ARG A 45 7.26 -6.66 7.89
CA ARG A 45 5.87 -7.05 8.10
C ARG A 45 5.17 -7.42 6.78
N LEU A 46 5.38 -6.67 5.70
CA LEU A 46 4.81 -6.96 4.39
C LEU A 46 5.36 -8.26 3.79
N MET A 47 6.64 -8.56 4.00
CA MET A 47 7.30 -9.77 3.48
C MET A 47 7.02 -11.02 4.32
N ASP A 48 6.68 -10.86 5.60
CA ASP A 48 6.35 -11.97 6.52
C ASP A 48 4.96 -12.57 6.23
N VAL A 49 4.12 -11.93 5.40
CA VAL A 49 2.79 -12.43 5.04
C VAL A 49 2.92 -13.36 3.83
N PRO A 50 2.59 -14.67 3.95
CA PRO A 50 2.53 -15.55 2.79
C PRO A 50 1.39 -15.13 1.85
N PHE A 51 1.64 -15.14 0.55
CA PHE A 51 0.61 -14.76 -0.41
C PHE A 51 0.70 -15.48 -1.74
N SER A 52 -0.47 -15.60 -2.37
CA SER A 52 -0.62 -16.17 -3.72
C SER A 52 -0.74 -15.08 -4.78
N LYS A 53 -1.38 -13.96 -4.41
CA LYS A 53 -1.61 -12.78 -5.24
C LYS A 53 -1.65 -11.55 -4.34
N GLY A 54 -1.17 -10.43 -4.87
CA GLY A 54 -1.29 -9.15 -4.20
C GLY A 54 -1.70 -8.05 -5.18
N ARG A 55 -2.09 -6.92 -4.62
CA ARG A 55 -2.32 -5.68 -5.34
C ARG A 55 -1.88 -4.51 -4.49
N MET A 56 -1.08 -3.63 -5.07
CA MET A 56 -0.73 -2.37 -4.44
C MET A 56 -1.51 -1.25 -5.11
N ILE A 57 -2.25 -0.49 -4.32
CA ILE A 57 -2.99 0.69 -4.74
C ILE A 57 -2.24 1.90 -4.20
N ILE A 58 -1.87 2.86 -5.03
CA ILE A 58 -1.14 4.05 -4.59
C ILE A 58 -1.95 5.28 -4.96
N GLN A 59 -2.37 6.03 -3.93
CA GLN A 59 -2.81 7.42 -4.09
C GLN A 59 -1.59 8.32 -4.08
N TYR A 60 -1.55 9.32 -4.96
CA TYR A 60 -0.41 10.24 -5.06
C TYR A 60 -0.85 11.68 -5.35
N TRP A 61 -0.17 12.66 -4.75
CA TRP A 61 -0.34 14.10 -5.01
C TRP A 61 0.86 14.71 -5.76
N GLU A 62 1.59 13.85 -6.46
CA GLU A 62 2.80 14.16 -7.22
C GLU A 62 2.56 14.22 -8.73
N ASP A 63 3.52 14.78 -9.47
CA ASP A 63 3.57 14.60 -10.93
C ASP A 63 3.64 13.10 -11.25
N GLU A 64 2.74 12.61 -12.09
CA GLU A 64 2.67 11.23 -12.57
C GLU A 64 4.01 10.72 -13.13
N LYS A 65 4.83 11.62 -13.70
CA LYS A 65 6.18 11.29 -14.20
C LYS A 65 7.10 10.76 -13.10
N ILE A 66 6.91 11.17 -11.84
CA ILE A 66 7.68 10.68 -10.70
C ILE A 66 7.35 9.20 -10.47
N MET A 67 6.06 8.88 -10.41
CA MET A 67 5.57 7.51 -10.20
C MET A 67 5.99 6.59 -11.36
N THR A 68 5.75 7.00 -12.60
CA THR A 68 6.10 6.20 -13.78
C THR A 68 7.60 5.98 -13.92
N ARG A 69 8.43 6.97 -13.56
CA ARG A 69 9.90 6.81 -13.55
C ARG A 69 10.35 5.80 -12.50
N MET A 70 9.76 5.83 -11.30
CA MET A 70 10.05 4.86 -10.25
C MET A 70 9.66 3.44 -10.69
N LEU A 71 8.46 3.26 -11.25
CA LEU A 71 7.99 1.96 -11.77
C LEU A 71 8.92 1.42 -12.86
N LYS A 72 9.28 2.25 -13.85
CA LYS A 72 10.20 1.88 -14.93
C LYS A 72 11.59 1.49 -14.42
N ARG A 73 12.12 2.24 -13.44
CA ARG A 73 13.45 1.98 -12.85
C ARG A 73 13.53 0.59 -12.21
N HIS A 74 12.44 0.15 -11.58
CA HIS A 74 12.35 -1.18 -10.96
C HIS A 74 11.75 -2.25 -11.88
N GLY A 75 11.51 -1.93 -13.16
CA GLY A 75 10.97 -2.89 -14.11
C GLY A 75 9.56 -3.40 -13.77
N VAL A 76 8.76 -2.61 -13.03
CA VAL A 76 7.37 -2.95 -12.72
C VAL A 76 6.54 -2.83 -14.00
N LYS A 77 6.01 -3.97 -14.48
CA LYS A 77 5.28 -4.04 -15.76
C LYS A 77 3.76 -4.14 -15.60
N ASP A 78 3.30 -4.83 -14.56
CA ASP A 78 1.87 -5.08 -14.33
C ASP A 78 1.28 -3.96 -13.46
N TYR A 79 1.15 -2.79 -14.06
CA TYR A 79 0.54 -1.63 -13.41
C TYR A 79 -0.41 -0.90 -14.34
N GLU A 80 -1.39 -0.22 -13.74
CA GLU A 80 -2.40 0.58 -14.41
C GLU A 80 -2.48 1.95 -13.73
N ILE A 81 -2.45 3.02 -14.52
CA ILE A 81 -2.78 4.37 -14.04
C ILE A 81 -4.28 4.55 -14.24
N VAL A 82 -5.05 4.50 -13.15
CA VAL A 82 -6.51 4.67 -13.21
C VAL A 82 -6.88 6.15 -13.35
N ARG A 83 -6.10 7.03 -12.73
CA ARG A 83 -6.34 8.47 -12.76
C ARG A 83 -5.04 9.25 -12.55
N ALA A 84 -4.72 10.15 -13.47
CA ALA A 84 -3.66 11.12 -13.31
C ALA A 84 -4.00 12.17 -12.23
N TYR A 85 -2.99 12.64 -11.50
CA TYR A 85 -3.12 13.80 -10.62
C TYR A 85 -3.19 15.10 -11.45
N LYS A 86 -4.10 16.01 -11.08
CA LYS A 86 -4.36 17.28 -11.81
C LYS A 86 -4.20 18.52 -10.91
N GLN A 87 -3.28 18.49 -9.95
CA GLN A 87 -2.97 19.64 -9.07
C GLN A 87 -4.20 20.18 -8.32
N GLY A 88 -4.73 19.39 -7.39
CA GLY A 88 -5.90 19.77 -6.59
C GLY A 88 -6.18 18.78 -5.47
N ALA A 89 -7.38 18.82 -4.90
CA ALA A 89 -7.72 17.96 -3.76
C ALA A 89 -7.82 16.46 -4.09
N THR A 90 -8.01 16.11 -5.36
CA THR A 90 -8.19 14.72 -5.78
C THR A 90 -6.85 14.09 -6.13
N PRO A 91 -6.41 13.02 -5.44
CA PRO A 91 -5.14 12.36 -5.74
C PRO A 91 -5.16 11.68 -7.10
N GLY A 92 -3.99 11.54 -7.71
CA GLY A 92 -3.74 10.50 -8.69
C GLY A 92 -3.93 9.11 -8.07
N TYR A 93 -4.15 8.11 -8.92
CA TYR A 93 -4.43 6.75 -8.48
C TYR A 93 -3.86 5.75 -9.48
N LEU A 94 -3.00 4.86 -9.00
CA LEU A 94 -2.46 3.75 -9.79
C LEU A 94 -2.60 2.43 -9.02
N ASN A 95 -2.68 1.35 -9.78
CA ASN A 95 -2.70 -0.01 -9.28
C ASN A 95 -1.46 -0.75 -9.79
N ILE A 96 -0.90 -1.62 -8.98
CA ILE A 96 0.15 -2.57 -9.36
C ILE A 96 -0.36 -3.95 -8.97
N ASN A 97 -0.49 -4.86 -9.92
CA ASN A 97 -0.77 -6.25 -9.59
C ASN A 97 0.54 -6.95 -9.23
N ILE A 98 0.50 -7.73 -8.16
CA ILE A 98 1.63 -8.50 -7.68
C ILE A 98 1.30 -9.96 -7.96
N SER A 99 1.96 -10.51 -8.97
CA SER A 99 1.88 -11.91 -9.35
C SER A 99 3.07 -12.67 -8.77
N GLY A 100 2.81 -13.84 -8.18
CA GLY A 100 3.81 -14.65 -7.49
C GLY A 100 3.75 -14.53 -5.97
N ASP A 101 4.82 -15.00 -5.32
CA ASP A 101 4.96 -15.15 -3.87
C ASP A 101 5.89 -14.09 -3.24
N THR A 102 6.37 -13.11 -4.01
CA THR A 102 7.32 -12.11 -3.53
C THR A 102 7.02 -10.69 -4.02
N LEU A 103 7.24 -9.72 -3.13
CA LEU A 103 7.25 -8.29 -3.44
C LEU A 103 8.67 -7.90 -3.84
N ASP A 104 8.83 -7.10 -4.90
CA ASP A 104 10.15 -6.56 -5.23
C ASP A 104 10.66 -5.69 -4.07
N ALA A 105 11.67 -6.23 -3.38
CA ALA A 105 12.25 -5.62 -2.20
C ALA A 105 12.91 -4.26 -2.49
N LYS A 106 13.47 -4.06 -3.68
CA LYS A 106 14.14 -2.81 -4.07
C LYS A 106 13.10 -1.73 -4.35
N PHE A 107 12.05 -2.08 -5.09
CA PHE A 107 10.92 -1.17 -5.33
C PHE A 107 10.27 -0.78 -4.02
N LEU A 108 9.93 -1.76 -3.18
CA LEU A 108 9.27 -1.52 -1.90
C LEU A 108 10.12 -0.64 -0.99
N LYS A 109 11.43 -0.90 -0.92
CA LYS A 109 12.36 -0.07 -0.15
C LYS A 109 12.37 1.38 -0.64
N GLU A 110 12.46 1.61 -1.96
CA GLU A 110 12.42 2.97 -2.51
C GLU A 110 11.09 3.65 -2.19
N LEU A 111 9.96 2.98 -2.44
CA LEU A 111 8.62 3.50 -2.17
C LEU A 111 8.46 3.93 -0.71
N LEU A 112 8.79 3.03 0.23
CA LEU A 112 8.67 3.30 1.67
C LEU A 112 9.63 4.38 2.15
N THR A 113 10.86 4.42 1.61
CA THR A 113 11.84 5.45 1.97
C THR A 113 11.35 6.85 1.61
N ARG A 114 10.68 6.98 0.47
CA ARG A 114 10.12 8.25 0.03
C ARG A 114 8.82 8.61 0.76
N HIS A 115 7.94 7.63 0.99
CA HIS A 115 6.71 7.81 1.76
C HIS A 115 7.00 8.29 3.20
N TYR A 116 7.85 7.57 3.95
CA TYR A 116 8.27 7.98 5.30
C TYR A 116 9.24 9.17 5.30
N GLY A 117 9.57 9.73 4.13
CA GLY A 117 10.39 10.93 4.02
C GLY A 117 9.61 12.23 4.21
N ASN A 118 8.27 12.20 4.12
CA ASN A 118 7.42 13.39 4.11
C ASN A 118 7.51 14.19 5.42
N ASP A 119 7.38 13.54 6.57
CA ASP A 119 7.57 14.13 7.92
C ASP A 119 8.92 14.84 8.10
N PHE A 120 9.96 14.34 7.42
CA PHE A 120 11.33 14.85 7.58
C PHE A 120 11.69 15.94 6.57
N SER A 121 10.74 16.39 5.73
CA SER A 121 11.00 17.31 4.61
C SER A 121 12.20 16.88 3.76
N ALA A 122 12.38 15.57 3.60
CA ALA A 122 13.55 15.05 2.88
C ALA A 122 13.44 15.36 1.38
N ASP A 123 14.56 15.70 0.75
CA ASP A 123 14.63 16.10 -0.68
C ASP A 123 14.06 15.07 -1.67
N ASN A 124 13.85 13.83 -1.23
CA ASN A 124 13.32 12.74 -2.05
C ASN A 124 11.94 12.24 -1.60
N ALA A 125 11.31 12.91 -0.62
CA ALA A 125 9.96 12.58 -0.16
C ALA A 125 8.95 12.68 -1.31
N ILE A 126 7.91 11.85 -1.27
CA ILE A 126 6.79 11.92 -2.20
C ILE A 126 5.49 11.81 -1.41
N ASP A 127 4.52 12.65 -1.75
CA ASP A 127 3.20 12.62 -1.13
C ASP A 127 2.36 11.50 -1.73
N ILE A 128 2.39 10.35 -1.05
CA ILE A 128 1.68 9.12 -1.44
C ILE A 128 1.07 8.42 -0.25
N VAL A 129 -0.03 7.71 -0.51
CA VAL A 129 -0.66 6.76 0.42
C VAL A 129 -0.75 5.39 -0.25
N PRO A 130 0.19 4.49 0.07
CA PRO A 130 0.16 3.10 -0.38
C PRO A 130 -0.88 2.27 0.40
N PHE A 131 -1.57 1.41 -0.34
CA PHE A 131 -2.38 0.32 0.20
C PHE A 131 -1.89 -0.98 -0.41
N VAL A 132 -1.52 -1.95 0.41
CA VAL A 132 -1.10 -3.28 -0.07
C VAL A 132 -2.17 -4.27 0.33
N VAL A 133 -2.81 -4.91 -0.64
CA VAL A 133 -3.87 -5.90 -0.41
C VAL A 133 -3.36 -7.25 -0.88
N ILE A 134 -3.46 -8.24 -0.01
CA ILE A 134 -2.80 -9.52 -0.15
C ILE A 134 -3.84 -10.63 0.00
N ASP A 135 -3.88 -11.52 -0.98
CA ASP A 135 -4.62 -12.77 -0.91
C ASP A 135 -3.72 -13.88 -0.37
N THR A 136 -4.06 -14.38 0.83
CA THR A 136 -3.30 -15.44 1.51
C THR A 136 -3.45 -16.81 0.86
N GLY A 137 -4.33 -16.97 -0.14
CA GLY A 137 -4.71 -18.25 -0.73
C GLY A 137 -5.74 -19.05 0.09
N GLY A 138 -6.04 -18.62 1.33
CA GLY A 138 -7.08 -19.18 2.18
C GLY A 138 -8.36 -18.35 2.20
N ASP A 139 -9.06 -18.38 3.33
CA ASP A 139 -10.33 -17.66 3.54
C ASP A 139 -10.15 -16.18 3.91
N GLU A 140 -8.93 -15.65 3.82
CA GLU A 140 -8.58 -14.31 4.32
C GLU A 140 -7.84 -13.47 3.29
N ILE A 141 -8.18 -12.18 3.28
CA ILE A 141 -7.42 -11.10 2.65
C ILE A 141 -6.78 -10.28 3.78
N ILE A 142 -5.49 -9.98 3.63
CA ILE A 142 -4.78 -9.05 4.53
C ILE A 142 -4.56 -7.76 3.77
N ALA A 143 -4.86 -6.62 4.38
CA ALA A 143 -4.61 -5.32 3.77
C ALA A 143 -3.82 -4.40 4.69
N PHE A 144 -2.85 -3.70 4.12
CA PHE A 144 -2.03 -2.70 4.78
C PHE A 144 -2.39 -1.32 4.24
N HIS A 145 -2.72 -0.39 5.12
CA HIS A 145 -2.96 1.02 4.77
C HIS A 145 -1.87 1.87 5.42
N LEU A 146 -0.93 2.34 4.60
CA LEU A 146 0.17 3.20 5.01
C LEU A 146 -0.30 4.65 4.91
N TYR A 147 -1.11 5.06 5.89
CA TYR A 147 -1.97 6.25 5.83
C TYR A 147 -1.21 7.57 5.97
N ASP A 148 -0.05 7.55 6.61
CA ASP A 148 0.90 8.66 6.72
C ASP A 148 2.26 8.12 7.19
N ASP A 149 3.18 9.04 7.45
CA ASP A 149 4.53 8.75 7.95
C ASP A 149 4.60 8.21 9.38
N ARG A 150 3.51 8.19 10.14
CA ARG A 150 3.46 7.75 11.54
C ARG A 150 3.30 6.27 11.70
N GLY A 151 2.83 5.56 10.67
CA GLY A 151 2.48 4.16 10.85
C GLY A 151 1.76 3.51 9.68
N PHE A 152 1.06 2.42 10.01
CA PHE A 152 0.11 1.81 9.11
C PHE A 152 -0.98 1.07 9.89
N TYR A 153 -2.11 0.85 9.24
CA TYR A 153 -3.11 -0.12 9.72
C TYR A 153 -2.94 -1.43 8.98
N GLU A 154 -3.11 -2.53 9.70
CA GLU A 154 -3.20 -3.87 9.14
C GLU A 154 -4.61 -4.41 9.38
N TYR A 155 -5.27 -4.87 8.32
CA TYR A 155 -6.64 -5.39 8.31
C TYR A 155 -6.61 -6.86 7.94
N PHE A 156 -7.38 -7.67 8.65
CA PHE A 156 -7.64 -9.09 8.39
C PHE A 156 -9.11 -9.22 8.01
N ILE A 157 -9.39 -9.68 6.80
CA ILE A 157 -10.70 -9.65 6.17
C ILE A 157 -11.08 -11.07 5.75
N ARG A 158 -12.15 -11.62 6.32
CA ARG A 158 -12.69 -12.91 5.85
C ARG A 158 -13.37 -12.75 4.50
N LYS A 159 -13.07 -13.63 3.56
CA LYS A 159 -13.64 -13.63 2.20
C LYS A 159 -15.12 -14.02 2.17
N ASN A 160 -15.54 -14.84 3.15
CA ASN A 160 -16.90 -15.32 3.32
C ASN A 160 -17.48 -14.82 4.65
N ILE A 161 -18.47 -13.93 4.56
CA ILE A 161 -19.20 -13.34 5.69
C ILE A 161 -20.71 -13.50 5.46
#